data_AF-A0A3M1M2W9-F1
#
_entry.id   AF-A0A3M1M2W9-F1
#
_cell.length_a   1.000
_cell.length_b   1.000
_cell.length_c   1.000
_cell.angle_alpha   90.00
_cell.angle_beta   90.00
_cell.angle_gamma   90.00
#
_symmetry.space_group_name_H-M   'P 1'
#
loop_
_entity.id
_entity.type
_entity.pdbx_description
1 polymer ?
#
loop_
_entity_poly.entity_id
_entity_poly.type
_entity_poly.pdbx_seq_one_letter_code
_entity_poly.pdbx_strand_id
1 'polypeptide(L)'
;MPGVLRAYVRGVDRFNYRLGRFIMYGIFLMVGVLLWSSISKTFFTPSRWTLEVAQFALVGYYLLGGPYSIQLAANVRMDLFYSNWSTRTKAWVDAFTVWFLIFYLVVMIHGAIGSLAYSLGYFGDAPYGFYRDLIHAFATGGIEAAEAKLGFIERSPTAWRPYLWPVKAI
;
A
#
# COMPACT_ATOMS: atom_id res chain seq x y z
N MET A 1 23.41 -16.36 -18.89
CA MET A 1 22.10 -15.69 -19.06
C MET A 1 21.96 -15.16 -20.49
N PRO A 2 20.86 -15.47 -21.20
CA PRO A 2 20.59 -14.95 -22.55
C PRO A 2 20.62 -13.41 -22.58
N GLY A 3 21.05 -12.82 -23.71
CA GLY A 3 21.32 -11.39 -23.83
C GLY A 3 20.11 -10.48 -23.55
N VAL A 4 18.90 -10.96 -23.88
CA VAL A 4 17.63 -10.26 -23.63
C VAL A 4 17.37 -10.07 -22.14
N LEU A 5 17.59 -11.10 -21.32
CA LEU A 5 17.43 -10.99 -19.85
C LEU A 5 18.44 -10.00 -19.26
N ARG A 6 19.67 -9.96 -19.78
CA ARG A 6 20.68 -8.97 -19.34
C ARG A 6 20.33 -7.54 -19.74
N ALA A 7 19.67 -7.34 -20.88
CA ALA A 7 19.19 -6.02 -21.28
C ALA A 7 18.01 -5.56 -20.40
N TYR A 8 17.07 -6.47 -20.13
CA TYR A 8 15.93 -6.22 -19.23
C TYR A 8 16.38 -5.82 -17.82
N VAL A 9 17.24 -6.62 -17.19
CA VAL A 9 17.74 -6.34 -15.83
C VAL A 9 18.44 -4.98 -15.78
N ARG A 10 19.30 -4.65 -16.75
CA ARG A 10 19.95 -3.33 -16.82
C ARG A 10 18.95 -2.18 -16.97
N GLY A 11 17.86 -2.39 -17.70
CA GLY A 11 16.79 -1.41 -17.85
C GLY A 11 16.08 -1.15 -16.51
N VAL A 12 15.67 -2.22 -15.84
CA VAL A 12 15.02 -2.17 -14.51
C VAL A 12 15.95 -1.54 -13.48
N ASP A 13 17.23 -1.94 -13.46
CA ASP A 13 18.18 -1.40 -12.49
C ASP A 13 18.39 0.10 -12.66
N ARG A 14 18.55 0.56 -13.91
CA ARG A 14 18.71 1.99 -14.20
C ARG A 14 17.46 2.80 -13.87
N PHE A 15 16.28 2.23 -14.09
CA PHE A 15 15.02 2.86 -13.72
C PHE A 15 14.91 3.02 -12.20
N ASN A 16 15.12 1.94 -11.44
CA ASN A 16 15.09 1.94 -9.98
C ASN A 16 16.13 2.90 -9.38
N TYR A 17 17.33 2.97 -9.98
CA TYR A 17 18.37 3.90 -9.54
C TYR A 17 17.92 5.37 -9.65
N ARG A 18 17.35 5.75 -10.80
CA ARG A 18 16.87 7.12 -11.03
C ARG A 18 15.66 7.45 -10.17
N LEU A 19 14.71 6.54 -10.09
CA LEU A 19 13.51 6.69 -9.28
C LEU A 19 13.89 6.87 -7.81
N GLY A 20 14.75 6.01 -7.27
CA GLY A 20 15.20 6.12 -5.89
C GLY A 20 15.95 7.42 -5.59
N ARG A 21 16.80 7.89 -6.51
CA ARG A 21 17.48 9.19 -6.37
C ARG A 21 16.50 10.35 -6.28
N PHE A 22 15.44 10.33 -7.08
CA PHE A 22 14.38 11.32 -7.04
C PHE A 22 13.58 11.23 -5.73
N ILE A 23 13.14 10.03 -5.36
CA ILE A 23 12.34 9.78 -4.15
C ILE A 23 13.11 10.10 -2.86
N MET A 24 14.44 9.97 -2.86
CA MET A 24 15.29 10.38 -1.73
C MET A 24 15.01 11.83 -1.30
N TYR A 25 14.73 12.73 -2.24
CA TYR A 25 14.39 14.12 -1.93
C TYR A 25 12.97 14.30 -1.37
N GLY A 26 12.11 13.27 -1.45
CA GLY A 26 10.78 13.24 -0.83
C GLY A 26 10.81 13.39 0.70
N ILE A 27 11.94 13.12 1.35
CA ILE A 27 12.14 13.43 2.77
C ILE A 27 11.94 14.93 3.06
N PHE A 28 12.40 15.81 2.17
CA PHE A 28 12.26 17.26 2.36
C PHE A 28 10.80 17.70 2.23
N LEU A 29 10.03 17.05 1.34
CA LEU A 29 8.59 17.25 1.25
C LEU A 29 7.90 16.85 2.56
N MET A 30 8.23 15.67 3.12
CA MET A 30 7.66 15.22 4.39
C MET A 30 8.04 16.16 5.55
N VAL A 31 9.31 16.61 5.61
CA VAL A 31 9.74 17.62 6.59
C VAL A 31 8.92 18.89 6.45
N GLY A 32 8.66 19.38 5.24
CA GLY A 32 7.78 20.52 4.99
C GLY A 32 6.36 20.32 5.53
N VAL A 33 5.75 19.16 5.25
CA VAL A 33 4.40 18.80 5.75
C VAL A 33 4.38 18.74 7.29
N LEU A 34 5.39 18.14 7.90
CA LEU A 34 5.48 18.02 9.37
C LEU A 34 5.77 19.37 10.04
N LEU A 35 6.62 20.21 9.44
CA LEU A 35 6.86 21.57 9.90
C LEU A 35 5.57 22.40 9.83
N TRP A 36 4.83 22.31 8.74
CA TRP A 36 3.52 22.96 8.62
C TRP A 36 2.52 22.43 9.66
N SER A 37 2.49 21.11 9.90
CA SER A 37 1.71 20.52 10.98
C SER A 37 2.06 21.14 12.34
N SER A 38 3.34 21.28 12.66
CA SER A 38 3.78 21.88 13.92
C SER A 38 3.41 23.37 14.02
N ILE A 39 3.66 24.16 12.97
CA ILE A 39 3.31 25.59 12.94
C ILE A 39 1.79 25.78 13.08
N SER A 40 1.00 25.02 12.32
CA SER A 40 -0.46 25.12 12.38
C SER A 40 -1.04 24.73 13.74
N LYS A 41 -0.43 23.78 14.44
CA LYS A 41 -0.86 23.39 15.80
C LYS A 41 -0.50 24.42 16.86
N THR A 42 0.64 25.12 16.70
CA THR A 42 1.12 26.10 17.69
C THR A 42 0.50 27.49 17.49
N PHE A 43 0.30 27.91 16.24
CA PHE A 43 -0.07 29.30 15.92
C PHE A 43 -1.44 29.44 15.24
N PHE A 44 -2.05 28.36 14.76
CA PHE A 44 -3.30 28.41 13.99
C PHE A 44 -4.27 27.32 14.46
N THR A 45 -5.30 27.05 13.66
CA THR A 45 -6.15 25.87 13.84
C THR A 45 -5.43 24.61 13.32
N PRO A 46 -5.47 23.49 14.07
CA PRO A 46 -4.81 22.26 13.64
C PRO A 46 -5.30 21.79 12.27
N SER A 47 -4.38 21.70 11.31
CA SER A 47 -4.67 21.16 9.98
C SER A 47 -4.86 19.65 10.07
N ARG A 48 -6.05 19.14 9.73
CA ARG A 48 -6.38 17.70 9.81
C ARG A 48 -5.67 16.87 8.70
N TRP A 49 -5.50 17.48 7.53
CA TRP A 49 -4.93 16.82 6.34
C TRP A 49 -3.44 16.48 6.46
N THR A 50 -2.70 17.16 7.34
CA THR A 50 -1.23 17.02 7.41
C THR A 50 -0.81 15.63 7.88
N LEU A 51 -1.59 15.01 8.76
CA LEU A 51 -1.33 13.66 9.25
C LEU A 51 -1.55 12.62 8.14
N GLU A 52 -2.68 12.71 7.43
CA GLU A 52 -3.01 11.80 6.33
C GLU A 52 -1.97 11.93 5.20
N VAL A 53 -1.64 13.15 4.79
CA VAL A 53 -0.62 13.37 3.75
C VAL A 53 0.76 12.92 4.20
N ALA A 54 1.15 13.13 5.46
CA ALA A 54 2.42 12.61 5.98
C ALA A 54 2.46 11.08 5.96
N GLN A 55 1.37 10.41 6.33
CA GLN A 55 1.27 8.94 6.30
C GLN A 55 1.38 8.40 4.87
N PHE A 56 0.60 8.94 3.94
CA PHE A 56 0.67 8.51 2.53
C PHE A 56 2.02 8.82 1.89
N ALA A 57 2.60 10.00 2.18
CA ALA A 57 3.93 10.36 1.70
C ALA A 57 5.01 9.42 2.26
N LEU A 58 4.91 9.03 3.54
CA LEU A 58 5.84 8.08 4.16
C LEU A 58 5.74 6.70 3.50
N VAL A 59 4.52 6.20 3.28
CA VAL A 59 4.30 4.92 2.60
C VAL A 59 4.87 4.96 1.18
N GLY A 60 4.58 6.01 0.42
CA GLY A 60 5.13 6.21 -0.92
C GLY A 60 6.65 6.30 -0.92
N TYR A 61 7.24 7.06 0.02
CA TYR A 61 8.69 7.21 0.17
C TYR A 61 9.37 5.86 0.43
N TYR A 62 8.86 5.07 1.38
CA TYR A 62 9.45 3.77 1.70
C TYR A 62 9.29 2.77 0.56
N LEU A 63 8.10 2.67 -0.05
CA LEU A 63 7.82 1.69 -1.08
C LEU A 63 8.59 1.97 -2.38
N LEU A 64 8.65 3.24 -2.80
CA LEU A 64 9.36 3.63 -4.02
C LEU A 64 10.88 3.73 -3.82
N GLY A 65 11.33 4.07 -2.60
CA GLY A 65 12.75 4.12 -2.24
C GLY A 65 13.37 2.76 -1.89
N GLY A 66 12.54 1.75 -1.59
CA GLY A 66 12.97 0.41 -1.18
C GLY A 66 13.87 -0.31 -2.20
N PRO A 67 13.49 -0.43 -3.49
CA PRO A 67 14.33 -1.08 -4.49
C PRO A 67 15.72 -0.44 -4.62
N TYR A 68 15.79 0.88 -4.51
CA TYR A 68 17.03 1.63 -4.58
C TYR A 68 17.96 1.40 -3.38
N SER A 69 17.41 1.26 -2.17
CA SER A 69 18.22 0.96 -0.99
C SER A 69 18.81 -0.46 -1.03
N ILE A 70 18.07 -1.42 -1.60
CA ILE A 70 18.54 -2.79 -1.83
C ILE A 70 19.68 -2.82 -2.85
N GLN A 71 19.58 -2.05 -3.94
CA GLN A 71 20.66 -1.93 -4.94
C GLN A 71 21.98 -1.41 -4.35
N LEU A 72 21.88 -0.46 -3.41
CA LEU A 72 23.04 0.11 -2.73
C LEU A 72 23.57 -0.77 -1.59
N ALA A 73 22.91 -1.92 -1.30
CA ALA A 73 23.17 -2.72 -0.12
C ALA A 73 23.20 -1.89 1.19
N ALA A 74 22.45 -0.78 1.20
CA ALA A 74 22.39 0.15 2.33
C ALA A 74 21.41 -0.32 3.43
N ASN A 75 20.77 -1.47 3.23
CA ASN A 75 19.97 -2.11 4.26
C ASN A 75 20.90 -2.70 5.32
N VAL A 76 20.83 -2.15 6.53
CA VAL A 76 21.48 -2.75 7.70
C VAL A 76 20.82 -4.10 7.94
N ARG A 77 21.49 -5.17 7.50
CA ARG A 77 21.08 -6.54 7.78
C ARG A 77 21.31 -6.78 9.26
N MET A 78 20.24 -6.91 10.04
CA MET A 78 20.31 -7.16 11.48
C MET A 78 20.56 -8.66 11.78
N ASP A 79 21.44 -9.31 11.03
CA ASP A 79 21.64 -10.77 11.10
C ASP A 79 22.79 -11.15 12.05
N LEU A 80 22.94 -10.45 13.17
CA LEU A 80 24.03 -10.68 14.14
C LEU A 80 24.04 -12.12 14.68
N PHE A 81 22.86 -12.65 15.04
CA PHE A 81 22.74 -14.02 15.55
C PHE A 81 22.46 -15.03 14.42
N TYR A 82 21.65 -14.65 13.43
CA TYR A 82 21.29 -15.53 12.33
C TYR A 82 22.51 -15.95 11.51
N SER A 83 23.48 -15.05 11.27
CA SER A 83 24.67 -15.35 10.46
C SER A 83 25.46 -16.57 10.97
N ASN A 84 25.64 -16.68 12.30
CA ASN A 84 26.43 -17.71 12.96
C ASN A 84 25.71 -19.06 13.18
N TRP A 85 24.42 -19.16 12.85
CA TRP A 85 23.66 -20.41 13.07
C TRP A 85 23.93 -21.46 11.99
N SER A 86 23.86 -22.73 12.40
CA SER A 86 23.96 -23.89 11.50
C SER A 86 22.78 -23.91 10.51
N THR A 87 22.98 -24.50 9.34
CA THR A 87 21.94 -24.63 8.30
C THR A 87 20.67 -25.30 8.81
N ARG A 88 20.81 -26.28 9.71
CA ARG A 88 19.67 -26.99 10.31
C ARG A 88 18.87 -26.08 11.25
N THR A 89 19.56 -25.28 12.07
CA THR A 89 18.91 -24.33 12.99
C THR A 89 18.18 -23.24 12.22
N LYS A 90 18.79 -22.69 11.17
CA LYS A 90 18.15 -21.70 10.28
C LYS A 90 16.86 -22.24 9.67
N ALA A 91 16.92 -23.43 9.05
CA ALA A 91 15.76 -24.05 8.42
C ALA A 91 14.62 -24.32 9.42
N TRP A 92 14.93 -24.75 10.64
CA TRP A 92 13.93 -24.98 11.69
C TRP A 92 13.25 -23.68 12.14
N VAL A 93 14.04 -22.63 12.40
CA VAL A 93 13.49 -21.33 12.82
C VAL A 93 12.68 -20.70 11.69
N ASP A 94 13.13 -20.78 10.44
CA ASP A 94 12.39 -20.28 9.28
C ASP A 94 11.07 -21.05 9.09
N ALA A 95 11.10 -22.39 9.23
CA ALA A 95 9.90 -23.23 9.14
C ALA A 95 8.89 -22.99 10.28
N PHE A 96 9.35 -22.51 11.44
CA PHE A 96 8.46 -22.10 12.53
C PHE A 96 7.94 -20.67 12.31
N THR A 97 8.82 -19.73 11.97
CA THR A 97 8.46 -18.32 11.83
C THR A 97 7.55 -18.03 10.63
N VAL A 98 7.62 -18.86 9.58
CA VAL A 98 6.74 -18.74 8.40
C VAL A 98 5.25 -18.84 8.77
N TRP A 99 4.88 -19.55 9.84
CA TRP A 99 3.49 -19.63 10.29
C TRP A 99 2.95 -18.27 10.75
N PHE A 100 3.77 -17.47 11.44
CA PHE A 100 3.39 -16.11 11.81
C PHE A 100 3.26 -15.20 10.59
N LEU A 101 4.15 -15.38 9.60
CA LEU A 101 4.04 -14.65 8.33
C LEU A 101 2.75 -15.03 7.59
N ILE A 102 2.44 -16.32 7.47
CA ILE A 102 1.20 -16.80 6.83
C ILE A 102 -0.02 -16.25 7.58
N PHE A 103 -0.03 -16.32 8.92
CA PHE A 103 -1.10 -15.74 9.73
C PHE A 103 -1.29 -14.24 9.47
N TYR A 104 -0.19 -13.48 9.51
CA TYR A 104 -0.20 -12.05 9.21
C TYR A 104 -0.75 -11.76 7.80
N LEU A 105 -0.32 -12.52 6.79
CA LEU A 105 -0.80 -12.38 5.42
C LEU A 105 -2.30 -12.70 5.29
N VAL A 106 -2.80 -13.72 5.98
CA VAL A 106 -4.24 -14.04 6.01
C VAL A 106 -5.05 -12.89 6.61
N VAL A 107 -4.60 -12.34 7.75
CA VAL A 107 -5.25 -11.18 8.39
C VAL A 107 -5.22 -9.95 7.48
N MET A 108 -4.08 -9.68 6.82
CA MET A 108 -3.92 -8.57 5.90
C MET A 108 -4.85 -8.72 4.69
N ILE A 109 -4.96 -9.93 4.11
CA ILE A 109 -5.88 -10.21 3.00
C ILE A 109 -7.33 -10.03 3.45
N HIS A 110 -7.69 -10.49 4.64
CA HIS A 110 -9.04 -10.29 5.19
C HIS A 110 -9.38 -8.79 5.31
N GLY A 111 -8.46 -7.99 5.86
CA GLY A 111 -8.60 -6.53 5.94
C GLY A 111 -8.67 -5.84 4.57
N ALA A 112 -7.92 -6.35 3.58
CA ALA A 112 -7.97 -5.85 2.21
C ALA A 112 -9.32 -6.15 1.52
N ILE A 113 -9.88 -7.34 1.73
CA ILE A 113 -11.20 -7.74 1.21
C ILE A 113 -12.30 -6.85 1.81
N GLY A 114 -12.23 -6.58 3.12
CA GLY A 114 -13.11 -5.63 3.79
C GLY A 114 -12.99 -4.20 3.23
N SER A 115 -11.75 -3.71 3.10
CA SER A 115 -11.47 -2.37 2.53
C SER A 115 -11.99 -2.23 1.09
N LEU A 116 -11.84 -3.28 0.27
CA LEU A 116 -12.37 -3.28 -1.09
C LEU A 116 -13.91 -3.25 -1.10
N ALA A 117 -14.57 -3.92 -0.14
CA ALA A 117 -16.04 -3.94 -0.07
C ALA A 117 -16.56 -2.56 0.37
N TYR A 118 -15.87 -1.96 1.33
CA TYR A 118 -16.10 -0.58 1.75
C TYR A 118 -15.95 0.41 0.59
N SER A 119 -14.94 0.24 -0.26
CA SER A 119 -14.76 1.08 -1.46
C SER A 119 -15.92 0.97 -2.46
N LEU A 120 -16.62 -0.16 -2.49
CA LEU A 120 -17.79 -0.45 -3.33
C LEU A 120 -19.11 -0.02 -2.66
N GLY A 121 -19.05 0.68 -1.53
CA GLY A 121 -20.21 1.19 -0.79
C GLY A 121 -20.84 0.17 0.17
N TYR A 122 -20.17 -0.95 0.48
CA TYR A 122 -20.65 -1.91 1.45
C TYR A 122 -20.08 -1.62 2.85
N PHE A 123 -20.96 -1.20 3.77
CA PHE A 123 -20.60 -0.80 5.15
C PHE A 123 -20.94 -1.87 6.21
N GLY A 124 -21.16 -3.12 5.80
CA GLY A 124 -21.57 -4.20 6.70
C GLY A 124 -20.43 -5.08 7.21
N ASP A 125 -20.75 -5.97 8.14
CA ASP A 125 -19.78 -6.85 8.82
C ASP A 125 -19.41 -8.12 8.03
N ALA A 126 -20.07 -8.38 6.89
CA ALA A 126 -19.94 -9.62 6.13
C ALA A 126 -19.47 -9.39 4.68
N PRO A 127 -18.22 -8.93 4.46
CA PRO A 127 -17.72 -8.59 3.12
C PRO A 127 -17.75 -9.77 2.15
N TYR A 128 -17.47 -10.99 2.62
CA TYR A 128 -17.53 -12.20 1.78
C TYR A 128 -18.93 -12.49 1.22
N GLY A 129 -19.98 -12.23 2.01
CA GLY A 129 -21.37 -12.38 1.56
C GLY A 129 -21.72 -11.37 0.47
N PHE A 130 -21.29 -10.12 0.66
CA PHE A 130 -21.47 -9.06 -0.34
C PHE A 130 -20.85 -9.43 -1.70
N TYR A 131 -19.60 -9.93 -1.74
CA TYR A 131 -18.98 -10.32 -3.01
C TYR A 131 -19.69 -11.50 -3.69
N ARG A 132 -20.16 -12.49 -2.92
CA ARG A 132 -20.94 -13.60 -3.47
C ARG A 132 -22.21 -13.06 -4.14
N ASP A 133 -22.92 -12.17 -3.48
CA ASP A 133 -24.17 -11.60 -3.99
C ASP A 133 -23.91 -10.69 -5.20
N LEU A 134 -22.82 -9.94 -5.20
CA LEU A 134 -22.38 -9.11 -6.32
C LEU A 134 -22.05 -9.96 -7.56
N ILE A 135 -21.28 -11.04 -7.39
CA ILE A 135 -20.94 -11.97 -8.48
C ILE A 135 -22.20 -12.68 -8.99
N HIS A 136 -23.08 -13.11 -8.09
CA HIS A 136 -24.34 -13.75 -8.47
C HIS A 136 -25.24 -12.78 -9.25
N ALA A 137 -25.42 -11.55 -8.77
CA ALA A 137 -26.20 -10.53 -9.45
C ALA A 137 -25.64 -10.20 -10.84
N PHE A 138 -24.31 -10.06 -10.95
CA PHE A 138 -23.63 -9.89 -12.23
C PHE A 138 -23.87 -11.06 -13.19
N ALA A 139 -23.78 -12.29 -12.69
CA ALA A 139 -23.97 -13.49 -13.50
C ALA A 139 -25.43 -13.69 -13.96
N THR A 140 -26.42 -13.32 -13.14
CA THR A 140 -27.84 -13.54 -13.47
C THR A 140 -28.50 -12.39 -14.21
N GLY A 141 -28.08 -11.15 -13.95
CA GLY A 141 -28.77 -9.94 -14.43
C GLY A 141 -27.84 -8.90 -15.06
N GLY A 142 -26.59 -9.26 -15.35
CA GLY A 142 -25.63 -8.39 -16.00
C GLY A 142 -25.19 -7.20 -15.13
N ILE A 143 -24.73 -6.14 -15.81
CA ILE A 143 -24.12 -4.96 -15.16
C ILE A 143 -25.16 -4.20 -14.31
N GLU A 144 -26.41 -4.09 -14.77
CA GLU A 144 -27.47 -3.35 -14.07
C GLU A 144 -27.82 -4.00 -12.72
N ALA A 145 -27.91 -5.32 -12.67
CA ALA A 145 -28.18 -6.05 -11.42
C ALA A 145 -27.00 -5.97 -10.44
N ALA A 146 -25.77 -5.91 -10.94
CA ALA A 146 -24.59 -5.70 -10.11
C ALA A 146 -24.53 -4.26 -9.55
N GLU A 147 -24.89 -3.25 -10.35
CA GLU A 147 -24.97 -1.86 -9.90
C GLU A 147 -26.01 -1.67 -8.80
N ALA A 148 -27.15 -2.36 -8.87
CA ALA A 148 -28.16 -2.35 -7.82
C ALA A 148 -27.68 -2.94 -6.48
N LYS A 149 -26.59 -3.73 -6.49
CA LYS A 149 -25.96 -4.27 -5.27
C LYS A 149 -24.86 -3.37 -4.73
N LEU A 150 -24.32 -2.45 -5.55
CA LEU A 150 -23.36 -1.46 -5.07
C LEU A 150 -24.08 -0.47 -4.15
N GLY A 151 -23.39 -0.06 -3.08
CA GLY A 151 -23.92 0.93 -2.15
C GLY A 151 -23.77 2.36 -2.67
N PHE A 152 -23.91 3.32 -1.77
CA PHE A 152 -23.67 4.72 -2.12
C PHE A 152 -22.18 4.97 -2.37
N ILE A 153 -21.81 5.22 -3.63
CA ILE A 153 -20.48 5.69 -4.00
C ILE A 153 -20.45 7.21 -3.88
N GLU A 154 -19.64 7.70 -2.94
CA GLU A 154 -19.48 9.14 -2.71
C GLU A 154 -18.98 9.86 -3.99
N ARG A 155 -19.61 10.99 -4.28
CA ARG A 155 -19.17 11.93 -5.32
C ARG A 155 -18.56 13.16 -4.67
N SER A 156 -17.55 13.73 -5.30
CA SER A 156 -16.93 14.97 -4.85
C SER A 156 -17.99 16.09 -4.76
N PRO A 157 -17.95 16.95 -3.73
CA PRO A 157 -18.84 18.10 -3.60
C PRO A 157 -18.50 19.24 -4.58
N THR A 158 -17.50 19.06 -5.45
CA THR A 158 -17.13 20.02 -6.51
C THR A 158 -18.18 20.08 -7.62
N ALA A 159 -18.20 21.17 -8.39
CA ALA A 159 -19.15 21.36 -9.50
C ALA A 159 -19.13 20.23 -10.55
N TRP A 160 -17.98 19.56 -10.72
CA TRP A 160 -17.80 18.46 -11.67
C TRP A 160 -18.28 17.09 -11.10
N ARG A 161 -18.44 16.99 -9.77
CA ARG A 161 -18.92 15.79 -9.05
C ARG A 161 -18.31 14.45 -9.51
N PRO A 162 -16.99 14.33 -9.74
CA PRO A 162 -16.38 13.04 -10.06
C PRO A 162 -16.64 12.04 -8.94
N TYR A 163 -16.78 10.76 -9.30
CA TYR A 163 -16.80 9.68 -8.32
C TYR A 163 -15.48 9.66 -7.55
N LEU A 164 -15.55 9.57 -6.22
CA LEU A 164 -14.38 9.49 -5.34
C LEU A 164 -13.78 8.07 -5.28
N TRP A 165 -14.22 7.20 -6.18
CA TRP A 165 -13.73 5.84 -6.33
C TRP A 165 -12.64 5.80 -7.42
N PRO A 166 -11.55 5.03 -7.25
CA PRO A 166 -11.17 4.21 -6.08
C PRO A 166 -10.37 4.98 -5.02
N VAL A 167 -10.01 6.23 -5.28
CA VAL A 167 -9.24 7.08 -4.36
C VAL A 167 -10.07 8.30 -4.01
N LYS A 168 -10.42 8.44 -2.73
CA LYS A 168 -11.11 9.62 -2.20
C LYS A 168 -10.15 10.81 -2.24
N ALA A 169 -10.15 11.54 -3.35
CA ALA A 169 -9.53 12.86 -3.41
C ALA A 169 -10.42 13.82 -2.61
N ILE A 170 -9.95 14.22 -1.44
CA ILE A 170 -10.57 15.25 -0.58
C ILE A 170 -10.66 16.57 -1.36
#